data_AF-A0A367M478-F1
#
_entry.id   AF-A0A367M478-F1
#
_cell.length_a   1.000
_cell.length_b   1.000
_cell.length_c   1.000
_cell.angle_alpha   90.00
_cell.angle_beta   90.00
_cell.angle_gamma   90.00
#
_symmetry.space_group_name_H-M   'P 1'
#
loop_
_entity.id
_entity.type
_entity.pdbx_description
1 polymer ?
#
loop_
_entity_poly.entity_id
_entity_poly.type
_entity_poly.pdbx_seq_one_letter_code
_entity_poly.pdbx_strand_id
1 'polypeptide(L)'
;YKRQAQGGHTLSAGWQRMNGASSMPYLDGSNPYLANYLQVNDFANPEERSWQLRYDFDLHSIGVPGLSFMTRYVNGDHIRLANGDEGKEWERDIELKYIVQSGRFKDLSLRLRNATYRTDFERSARDVDEVRLIASYNLSLF
;
A
#
# COMPACT_ATOMS: atom_id res chain seq x y z
N TYR A 1 10.71 11.01 -0.27
CA TYR A 1 9.24 11.02 -0.44
C TYR A 1 8.78 12.43 -0.79
N LYS A 2 7.98 12.60 -1.85
CA LYS A 2 7.37 13.88 -2.25
C LYS A 2 5.86 13.70 -2.38
N ARG A 3 5.10 14.72 -2.00
CA ARG A 3 3.62 14.72 -2.04
C ARG A 3 3.13 16.09 -2.52
N GLN A 4 2.16 16.08 -3.42
CA GLN A 4 1.46 17.26 -3.91
C GLN A 4 -0.05 17.03 -3.83
N ALA A 5 -0.80 18.00 -3.31
CA ALA A 5 -2.24 17.91 -3.18
C ALA A 5 -2.90 19.20 -3.69
N GLN A 6 -3.97 19.06 -4.46
CA GLN A 6 -4.78 20.17 -4.96
C GLN A 6 -6.23 19.71 -5.16
N GLY A 7 -7.19 20.43 -4.58
CA GLY A 7 -8.59 19.99 -4.54
C GLY A 7 -8.74 18.64 -3.85
N GLY A 8 -9.54 17.74 -4.43
CA GLY A 8 -9.68 16.37 -3.94
C GLY A 8 -8.52 15.43 -4.33
N HIS A 9 -7.53 15.90 -5.10
CA HIS A 9 -6.48 15.05 -5.67
C HIS A 9 -5.18 15.14 -4.86
N THR A 10 -4.55 14.00 -4.64
CA THR A 10 -3.19 13.91 -4.10
C THR A 10 -2.34 12.98 -4.97
N LEU A 11 -1.17 13.44 -5.38
CA LEU A 11 -0.14 12.63 -6.03
C LEU A 11 1.08 12.54 -5.11
N SER A 12 1.60 11.33 -4.92
CA SER A 12 2.79 11.07 -4.10
C SER A 12 3.79 10.20 -4.85
N ALA A 13 5.08 10.51 -4.66
CA ALA A 13 6.19 9.75 -5.20
C ALA A 13 7.15 9.33 -4.07
N GLY A 14 7.46 8.04 -4.02
CA GLY A 14 8.36 7.42 -3.05
C GLY A 14 9.61 6.89 -3.73
N TRP A 15 10.72 6.91 -3.00
CA TRP A 15 11.94 6.20 -3.35
C TRP A 15 12.52 5.62 -2.07
N GLN A 16 12.97 4.37 -2.14
CA GLN A 16 13.52 3.59 -1.06
C GLN A 16 14.70 2.78 -1.58
N ARG A 17 15.72 2.63 -0.74
CA ARG A 17 16.91 1.85 -1.06
C ARG A 17 17.43 1.17 0.20
N MET A 18 17.64 -0.14 0.10
CA MET A 18 18.34 -0.94 1.07
C MET A 18 19.82 -1.06 0.69
N ASN A 19 20.68 -1.18 1.68
CA ASN A 19 22.11 -1.37 1.51
C ASN A 19 22.61 -2.37 2.55
N GLY A 20 23.47 -3.30 2.15
CA GLY A 20 24.13 -4.24 3.06
C GLY A 20 23.79 -5.70 2.80
N ALA A 21 24.29 -6.55 3.70
CA ALA A 21 24.18 -8.01 3.59
C ALA A 21 22.76 -8.53 3.91
N SER A 22 22.00 -7.79 4.69
CA SER A 22 20.72 -8.22 5.26
C SER A 22 19.57 -7.32 4.83
N SER A 23 18.33 -7.82 4.97
CA SER A 23 17.13 -7.00 4.94
C SER A 23 17.05 -6.09 6.17
N MET A 24 16.14 -5.13 6.15
CA MET A 24 15.88 -4.29 7.33
C MET A 24 15.25 -5.15 8.45
N PRO A 25 15.86 -5.25 9.65
CA PRO A 25 15.25 -5.97 10.75
C PRO A 25 14.11 -5.17 11.39
N TYR A 26 13.05 -5.85 11.79
CA TYR A 26 11.95 -5.29 12.59
C TYR A 26 11.34 -6.39 13.48
N LEU A 27 10.54 -6.01 14.49
CA LEU A 27 9.94 -6.94 15.44
C LEU A 27 8.75 -7.66 14.81
N ASP A 28 8.55 -8.94 15.15
CA ASP A 28 7.34 -9.67 14.75
C ASP A 28 6.08 -8.98 15.30
N GLY A 29 5.02 -8.94 14.50
CA GLY A 29 3.80 -8.18 14.78
C GLY A 29 3.91 -6.65 14.60
N SER A 30 5.06 -6.14 14.14
CA SER A 30 5.24 -4.73 13.79
C SER A 30 5.36 -4.52 12.28
N ASN A 31 5.27 -3.26 11.86
CA ASN A 31 5.46 -2.87 10.46
C ASN A 31 6.72 -2.02 10.33
N PRO A 32 7.57 -2.26 9.32
CA PRO A 32 8.75 -1.43 9.09
C PRO A 32 8.32 -0.01 8.70
N TYR A 33 8.95 1.00 9.30
CA TYR A 33 8.65 2.40 9.03
C TYR A 33 9.33 2.88 7.74
N LEU A 34 8.83 2.37 6.63
CA LEU A 34 9.40 2.50 5.30
C LEU A 34 8.38 3.13 4.33
N ALA A 35 8.85 3.97 3.41
CA ALA A 35 7.97 4.66 2.47
C ALA A 35 7.22 3.68 1.56
N ASN A 36 7.86 2.56 1.21
CA ASN A 36 7.32 1.53 0.33
C ASN A 36 6.84 0.30 1.12
N TYR A 37 6.45 0.47 2.39
CA TYR A 37 5.67 -0.56 3.09
C TYR A 37 4.22 -0.61 2.57
N LEU A 38 3.86 -1.74 1.97
CA LEU A 38 2.62 -1.93 1.22
C LEU A 38 1.63 -2.89 1.92
N GLN A 39 0.61 -3.39 1.21
CA GLN A 39 -0.41 -4.25 1.83
C GLN A 39 0.11 -5.66 2.08
N VAL A 40 0.91 -6.16 1.13
CA VAL A 40 1.49 -7.50 1.14
C VAL A 40 2.99 -7.43 1.43
N ASN A 41 3.74 -6.58 0.73
CA ASN A 41 5.20 -6.56 0.77
C ASN A 41 5.78 -5.25 1.33
N ASP A 42 7.04 -5.27 1.77
CA ASP A 42 7.73 -4.12 2.39
C ASP A 42 8.83 -3.49 1.53
N PHE A 43 9.24 -4.16 0.45
CA PHE A 43 10.34 -3.78 -0.43
C PHE A 43 11.65 -3.51 0.34
N ALA A 44 11.91 -4.34 1.34
CA ALA A 44 13.06 -4.25 2.26
C ALA A 44 14.05 -5.42 2.12
N ASN A 45 14.04 -6.13 0.98
CA ASN A 45 14.99 -7.21 0.73
C ASN A 45 16.45 -6.67 0.64
N PRO A 46 17.47 -7.53 0.81
CA PRO A 46 18.86 -7.10 0.72
C PRO A 46 19.18 -6.40 -0.60
N GLU A 47 19.82 -5.22 -0.51
CA GLU A 47 20.21 -4.35 -1.64
C GLU A 47 19.08 -3.75 -2.51
N GLU A 48 17.83 -4.05 -2.17
CA GLU A 48 16.67 -3.64 -2.95
C GLU A 48 16.55 -2.13 -3.15
N ARG A 49 16.17 -1.72 -4.36
CA ARG A 49 15.81 -0.35 -4.71
C ARG A 49 14.38 -0.35 -5.20
N SER A 50 13.57 0.54 -4.66
CA SER A 50 12.17 0.62 -5.05
C SER A 50 11.67 2.05 -5.17
N TRP A 51 10.78 2.28 -6.13
CA TRP A 51 10.10 3.55 -6.32
C TRP A 51 8.59 3.34 -6.28
N GLN A 52 7.88 4.37 -5.83
CA GLN A 52 6.44 4.35 -5.66
C GLN A 52 5.79 5.51 -6.40
N LEU A 53 4.67 5.24 -7.05
CA LEU A 53 3.69 6.25 -7.42
C LEU A 53 2.37 5.95 -6.73
N ARG A 54 1.79 6.96 -6.11
CA ARG A 54 0.52 6.86 -5.40
C ARG A 54 -0.38 8.02 -5.77
N TYR A 55 -1.65 7.70 -5.97
CA TYR A 55 -2.70 8.66 -6.21
C TYR A 55 -3.85 8.42 -5.23
N ASP A 56 -4.28 9.49 -4.55
CA ASP A 56 -5.46 9.51 -3.69
C ASP A 56 -6.46 10.51 -4.25
N PHE A 57 -7.75 10.16 -4.17
CA PHE A 57 -8.85 11.01 -4.58
C PHE A 57 -9.95 11.03 -3.52
N ASP A 58 -10.26 12.23 -3.04
CA ASP A 58 -11.42 12.51 -2.19
C ASP A 58 -12.59 13.01 -3.05
N LEU A 59 -13.63 12.17 -3.14
CA LEU A 59 -14.77 12.41 -4.02
C LEU A 59 -15.76 13.43 -3.45
N HIS A 60 -15.51 13.98 -2.26
CA HIS A 60 -16.21 15.18 -1.79
C HIS A 60 -16.11 16.32 -2.82
N SER A 61 -14.96 16.44 -3.49
CA SER A 61 -14.72 17.44 -4.53
C SER A 61 -15.65 17.34 -5.75
N ILE A 62 -16.29 16.19 -5.96
CA ILE A 62 -17.26 15.95 -7.03
C ILE A 62 -18.67 15.63 -6.50
N GLY A 63 -18.94 15.96 -5.24
CA GLY A 63 -20.28 15.84 -4.63
C GLY A 63 -20.63 14.47 -4.06
N VAL A 64 -19.66 13.57 -3.88
CA VAL A 64 -19.86 12.27 -3.21
C VAL A 64 -19.11 12.23 -1.87
N PRO A 65 -19.61 12.94 -0.84
CA PRO A 65 -18.96 12.98 0.47
C PRO A 65 -18.86 11.58 1.10
N GLY A 66 -17.73 11.31 1.74
CA GLY A 66 -17.46 10.04 2.42
C GLY A 66 -16.87 8.94 1.53
N LEU A 67 -16.83 9.12 0.21
CA LEU A 67 -16.18 8.19 -0.72
C LEU A 67 -14.74 8.65 -1.00
N SER A 68 -13.77 7.75 -0.82
CA SER A 68 -12.39 7.97 -1.19
C SER A 68 -11.82 6.80 -1.98
N PHE A 69 -10.93 7.12 -2.91
CA PHE A 69 -10.21 6.18 -3.75
C PHE A 69 -8.71 6.35 -3.55
N MET A 70 -7.98 5.24 -3.56
CA MET A 70 -6.53 5.25 -3.57
C MET A 70 -6.02 4.17 -4.50
N THR A 71 -4.96 4.47 -5.23
CA THR A 71 -4.14 3.45 -5.87
C THR A 71 -2.67 3.79 -5.72
N ARG A 72 -1.85 2.76 -5.55
CA ARG A 72 -0.39 2.90 -5.55
C ARG A 72 0.23 1.74 -6.28
N TYR A 73 1.39 2.01 -6.87
CA TYR A 73 2.23 1.03 -7.52
C TYR A 73 3.65 1.20 -7.01
N VAL A 74 4.28 0.09 -6.64
CA VAL A 74 5.71 0.03 -6.32
C VAL A 74 6.38 -0.98 -7.22
N ASN A 75 7.54 -0.60 -7.73
CA ASN A 75 8.42 -1.49 -8.46
C ASN A 75 9.79 -1.52 -7.77
N GLY A 76 10.28 -2.72 -7.52
CA GLY A 76 11.55 -3.04 -6.86
C GLY A 76 12.49 -3.84 -7.77
N ASP A 77 13.77 -3.53 -7.70
CA ASP A 77 14.87 -4.23 -8.37
C ASP A 77 16.14 -4.23 -7.51
N HIS A 78 17.26 -4.77 -8.02
CA HIS A 78 18.53 -4.93 -7.28
C HIS A 78 18.44 -5.83 -6.03
N ILE A 79 17.44 -6.70 -5.94
CA ILE A 79 17.34 -7.65 -4.82
C ILE A 79 18.47 -8.67 -4.97
N ARG A 80 19.34 -8.77 -3.95
CA ARG A 80 20.40 -9.78 -3.95
C ARG A 80 19.86 -11.13 -3.50
N LEU A 81 19.56 -12.02 -4.44
CA LEU A 81 19.04 -13.36 -4.16
C LEU A 81 20.15 -14.29 -3.65
N ALA A 82 19.76 -15.33 -2.92
CA ALA A 82 20.71 -16.31 -2.35
C ALA A 82 21.47 -17.11 -3.42
N ASN A 83 20.90 -17.27 -4.61
CA ASN A 83 21.54 -17.91 -5.75
C ASN A 83 22.53 -16.99 -6.50
N GLY A 84 22.65 -15.72 -6.10
CA GLY A 84 23.52 -14.72 -6.72
C GLY A 84 22.90 -13.92 -7.86
N ASP A 85 21.68 -14.27 -8.29
CA ASP A 85 20.95 -13.51 -9.31
C ASP A 85 20.31 -12.24 -8.72
N GLU A 86 19.92 -11.32 -9.61
CA GLU A 86 19.13 -10.15 -9.25
C GLU A 86 17.63 -10.49 -9.28
N GLY A 87 16.92 -10.20 -8.20
CA GLY A 87 15.47 -10.32 -8.10
C GLY A 87 14.74 -9.00 -8.36
N LYS A 88 13.53 -9.11 -8.90
CA LYS A 88 12.61 -7.99 -9.14
C LYS A 88 11.22 -8.34 -8.66
N GLU A 89 10.53 -7.33 -8.15
CA GLU A 89 9.18 -7.47 -7.65
C GLU A 89 8.38 -6.19 -7.83
N TRP A 90 7.06 -6.32 -7.91
CA TRP A 90 6.17 -5.17 -7.94
C TRP A 90 4.86 -5.47 -7.22
N GLU A 91 4.26 -4.43 -6.66
CA GLU A 91 2.96 -4.51 -6.01
C GLU A 91 2.09 -3.35 -6.48
N ARG A 92 0.83 -3.66 -6.80
CA ARG A 92 -0.22 -2.68 -7.07
C ARG A 92 -1.33 -2.84 -6.05
N ASP A 93 -1.64 -1.74 -5.37
CA ASP A 93 -2.78 -1.66 -4.46
C ASP A 93 -3.87 -0.76 -5.03
N ILE A 94 -5.11 -1.16 -4.79
CA ILE A 94 -6.32 -0.37 -5.02
C ILE A 94 -7.15 -0.40 -3.75
N GLU A 95 -7.63 0.76 -3.33
CA GLU A 95 -8.51 0.90 -2.19
C GLU A 95 -9.70 1.79 -2.52
N LEU A 96 -10.87 1.34 -2.08
CA LEU A 96 -12.10 2.11 -2.10
C LEU A 96 -12.68 2.13 -0.69
N LYS A 97 -12.96 3.31 -0.15
CA LYS A 97 -13.53 3.48 1.18
C LYS A 97 -14.76 4.37 1.11
N TYR A 98 -15.85 3.94 1.73
CA TYR A 98 -17.07 4.73 1.89
C TYR A 98 -17.44 4.85 3.36
N ILE A 99 -17.72 6.07 3.82
CA ILE A 99 -18.27 6.36 5.14
C ILE A 99 -19.71 6.84 4.95
N VAL A 100 -20.66 6.17 5.61
CA VAL A 100 -22.08 6.56 5.56
C VAL A 100 -22.26 7.92 6.23
N GLN A 101 -22.80 8.89 5.50
CA GLN A 101 -22.85 10.29 5.95
C GLN A 101 -24.04 10.63 6.86
N SER A 102 -25.12 9.84 6.83
CA SER A 102 -26.36 10.13 7.56
C SER A 102 -27.21 8.89 7.82
N GLY A 103 -28.28 9.06 8.62
CA GLY A 103 -29.22 7.99 8.95
C GLY A 103 -28.75 7.05 10.07
N ARG A 104 -29.43 5.92 10.22
CA ARG A 104 -29.21 4.94 11.30
C ARG A 104 -27.79 4.36 11.34
N PHE A 105 -27.13 4.31 10.19
CA PHE A 105 -25.78 3.76 10.04
C PHE A 105 -24.73 4.84 9.80
N LYS A 106 -25.02 6.11 10.14
CA LYS A 106 -24.04 7.20 10.05
C LYS A 106 -22.73 6.77 10.72
N ASP A 107 -21.60 7.10 10.09
CA ASP A 107 -20.23 6.75 10.52
C ASP A 107 -19.82 5.28 10.34
N LEU A 108 -20.71 4.42 9.80
CA LEU A 108 -20.31 3.11 9.30
C LEU A 108 -19.32 3.27 8.13
N SER A 109 -18.14 2.69 8.27
CA SER A 109 -17.09 2.65 7.25
C SER A 109 -17.06 1.30 6.56
N LEU A 110 -17.15 1.31 5.23
CA LEU A 110 -16.90 0.16 4.36
C LEU A 110 -15.60 0.41 3.60
N ARG A 111 -14.68 -0.55 3.65
CA ARG A 111 -13.36 -0.43 3.02
C ARG A 111 -13.04 -1.70 2.26
N LEU A 112 -12.85 -1.57 0.95
CA LEU A 112 -12.33 -2.59 0.07
C LEU A 112 -10.86 -2.28 -0.20
N ARG A 113 -10.00 -3.28 -0.06
CA ARG A 113 -8.59 -3.20 -0.44
C ARG A 113 -8.24 -4.39 -1.32
N ASN A 114 -7.60 -4.15 -2.45
CA ASN A 114 -7.09 -5.16 -3.35
C ASN A 114 -5.59 -4.94 -3.55
N ALA A 115 -4.81 -6.00 -3.45
CA ALA A 115 -3.38 -6.01 -3.75
C ALA A 115 -3.09 -7.08 -4.80
N THR A 116 -2.22 -6.75 -5.75
CA THR A 116 -1.61 -7.69 -6.70
C THR A 116 -0.11 -7.55 -6.55
N TYR A 117 0.55 -8.60 -6.07
CA TYR A 117 2.00 -8.67 -5.91
C TYR A 117 2.59 -9.76 -6.81
N ARG A 118 3.67 -9.44 -7.50
CA ARG A 118 4.37 -10.35 -8.43
C ARG A 118 5.87 -10.21 -8.31
N THR A 119 6.56 -11.30 -8.58
CA THR A 119 8.01 -11.43 -8.50
C THR A 119 8.58 -12.11 -9.76
N ASP A 120 9.90 -12.04 -9.97
CA ASP A 120 10.58 -12.91 -10.93
C ASP A 120 11.33 -14.10 -10.31
N PHE A 121 11.33 -14.19 -8.97
CA PHE A 121 11.92 -15.25 -8.16
C PHE A 121 10.85 -15.90 -7.28
N GLU A 122 10.90 -17.22 -7.09
CA GLU A 122 9.98 -17.96 -6.20
C GLU A 122 8.48 -17.72 -6.46
N ARG A 123 8.10 -17.41 -7.71
CA ARG A 123 6.75 -16.98 -8.12
C ARG A 123 5.61 -17.78 -7.49
N SER A 124 5.67 -19.12 -7.55
CA SER A 124 4.61 -19.99 -7.01
C SER A 124 4.42 -19.89 -5.50
N ALA A 125 5.47 -19.49 -4.77
CA ALA A 125 5.43 -19.36 -3.31
C ALA A 125 5.08 -17.94 -2.86
N ARG A 126 5.32 -16.92 -3.69
CA ARG A 126 5.27 -15.51 -3.30
C ARG A 126 4.19 -14.69 -4.01
N ASP A 127 3.87 -14.99 -5.26
CA ASP A 127 2.88 -14.21 -6.02
C ASP A 127 1.50 -14.34 -5.37
N VAL A 128 0.82 -13.21 -5.19
CA VAL A 128 -0.48 -13.18 -4.52
C VAL A 128 -1.41 -12.14 -5.13
N ASP A 129 -2.69 -12.48 -5.17
CA ASP A 129 -3.79 -11.53 -5.26
C ASP A 129 -4.57 -11.58 -3.95
N GLU A 130 -4.68 -10.43 -3.29
CA GLU A 130 -5.31 -10.34 -1.98
C GLU A 130 -6.49 -9.36 -2.03
N VAL A 131 -7.61 -9.75 -1.39
CA VAL A 131 -8.78 -8.89 -1.22
C VAL A 131 -9.14 -8.83 0.26
N ARG A 132 -9.23 -7.62 0.82
CA ARG A 132 -9.71 -7.36 2.18
C ARG A 132 -11.00 -6.53 2.10
N LEU A 133 -12.08 -7.08 2.66
CA LEU A 133 -13.35 -6.39 2.86
C LEU A 133 -13.52 -6.11 4.35
N ILE A 134 -13.64 -4.83 4.71
CA ILE A 134 -13.66 -4.40 6.11
C ILE A 134 -14.90 -3.51 6.32
N ALA A 135 -15.74 -3.90 7.27
CA ALA A 135 -16.80 -3.05 7.82
C ALA A 135 -16.39 -2.63 9.23
N SER A 136 -16.46 -1.34 9.54
CA SER A 136 -16.05 -0.80 10.84
C SER A 136 -17.03 0.27 11.31
N TYR A 137 -17.40 0.21 12.59
CA TYR A 137 -18.28 1.17 13.24
C TYR A 137 -17.70 1.52 14.61
N ASN A 138 -17.38 2.79 14.82
CA ASN A 138 -16.88 3.27 16.09
C ASN A 138 -18.02 3.97 16.83
N LEU A 139 -18.38 3.44 18.00
CA LEU A 139 -19.39 4.02 18.87
C LEU A 139 -18.70 4.72 20.04
N SER A 140 -18.81 6.05 20.12
CA SER A 140 -18.46 6.77 21.35
C SER A 140 -19.52 6.44 22.40
N LEU A 141 -19.05 6.02 23.58
CA LEU A 141 -19.91 5.71 24.73
C LEU A 141 -20.13 6.93 25.64
N PHE A 142 -19.32 7.97 25.45
CA PHE A 142 -19.27 9.23 26.18
C PHE A 142 -18.63 10.32 25.30
#